data_AF-A0A8K0KKE6-F1
#
_entry.id   AF-A0A8K0KKE6-F1
#
_cell.length_a   1.000
_cell.length_b   1.000
_cell.length_c   1.000
_cell.angle_alpha   90.00
_cell.angle_beta   90.00
_cell.angle_gamma   90.00
#
_symmetry.space_group_name_H-M   'P 1'
#
loop_
_entity.id
_entity.type
_entity.pdbx_description
1 polymer ?
#
loop_
_entity_poly.entity_id
_entity_poly.type
_entity_poly.pdbx_seq_one_letter_code
_entity_poly.pdbx_strand_id
1 'polypeptide(L)'
;MSVDAYGPSSQTLTFLDTEEADLIGADTQGSEFDFTDFTLPSQSQTQASQLDVGQTHSPQVQVNGDIGKNGLDADVAATTQTLRELQFEEDEEEAYYTKDLPEFACKYCGIHDPSCVVMCNVCKKWFCNGRGNTSGSHIINHLVRAKHKEVTLHKDGPLGETVLECYSCGVRNVFVLGFIPAKADSVVVLLCRQPCAAQNSLKDMNWDQEQWKPLIADRCFLSWLVKLPSEQEQLRARQISAQQINKLEELWKDNVDATFQDLEKPGVDEEPQQVLLRYEDGYQYQNIFGPLVKLEADYDKKLKESQTQDNIEVRWDVGLNKKTISYFTLAKTDGDMKLMHGDELRLRYLGEMHKPWSGVGHVIKIPDNFGEEVGIELKNNCGAPTECTSNFVLDFIWKSTSFDRQLALKKFAVDDTSVSGYIYHRLLGHEVEEVLFRCHLPKHFSAPNLPDLNRSQVYAVKHALQRPLSLIQGPPGTGKTVTSATIVYQLVKQTGGGPVLVCAPSNIAVDQLTEKIHRTGLKVVRLCAKSREAIDSPVSFLALHNQIRSIDRSVECFLLILWLVA
;
A
#
# COMPACT_ATOMS: atom_id res chain seq x y z
N MET A 1 56.53 39.62 14.38
CA MET A 1 57.59 39.41 13.36
C MET A 1 57.47 37.96 12.94
N SER A 2 56.61 37.64 11.98
CA SER A 2 56.71 37.73 10.50
C SER A 2 56.87 36.29 9.97
N VAL A 3 55.78 35.68 9.48
CA VAL A 3 55.54 35.26 8.06
C VAL A 3 56.64 34.33 7.50
N ASP A 4 56.33 33.15 6.99
CA ASP A 4 55.69 32.99 5.67
C ASP A 4 54.73 31.79 5.52
N ALA A 5 53.75 32.00 4.64
CA ALA A 5 52.79 31.06 4.06
C ALA A 5 53.35 30.45 2.75
N TYR A 6 52.76 29.34 2.28
CA TYR A 6 52.30 29.07 0.89
C TYR A 6 52.04 27.55 0.70
N GLY A 7 50.81 27.18 0.29
CA GLY A 7 50.56 25.97 -0.53
C GLY A 7 50.71 26.31 -2.03
N PRO A 8 50.23 25.51 -3.01
CA PRO A 8 49.44 24.26 -2.95
C PRO A 8 49.85 23.13 -3.97
N SER A 9 49.12 22.01 -3.89
CA SER A 9 48.74 21.03 -4.96
C SER A 9 49.80 20.27 -5.79
N SER A 10 49.81 18.93 -5.67
CA SER A 10 49.59 17.98 -6.79
C SER A 10 49.57 16.52 -6.31
N GLN A 11 48.72 15.71 -6.96
CA GLN A 11 48.43 14.29 -6.70
C GLN A 11 49.53 13.36 -7.23
N THR A 12 49.81 12.23 -6.56
CA THR A 12 50.03 10.93 -7.23
C THR A 12 49.77 9.76 -6.27
N LEU A 13 48.95 8.81 -6.72
CA LEU A 13 48.59 7.54 -6.08
C LEU A 13 49.72 6.51 -6.13
N THR A 14 49.81 5.62 -5.14
CA THR A 14 50.26 4.23 -5.32
C THR A 14 49.65 3.32 -4.25
N PHE A 15 49.06 2.21 -4.72
CA PHE A 15 48.42 1.12 -3.98
C PHE A 15 49.46 0.11 -3.47
N LEU A 16 49.15 -0.60 -2.38
CA LEU A 16 49.54 -2.01 -2.16
C LEU A 16 48.55 -2.67 -1.17
N ASP A 17 47.88 -3.71 -1.69
CA ASP A 17 46.86 -4.57 -1.08
C ASP A 17 47.42 -5.67 -0.15
N THR A 18 46.46 -6.40 0.45
CA THR A 18 46.47 -7.77 1.04
C THR A 18 46.69 -7.81 2.58
N GLU A 19 45.87 -8.45 3.42
CA GLU A 19 44.95 -9.60 3.28
C GLU A 19 43.79 -9.49 4.32
N GLU A 20 42.53 -9.80 3.94
CA GLU A 20 41.41 -10.06 4.86
C GLU A 20 40.84 -11.47 4.65
N ALA A 21 40.53 -12.13 5.77
CA ALA A 21 39.91 -13.44 5.86
C ALA A 21 38.39 -13.31 6.08
N ASP A 22 37.66 -14.04 5.26
CA ASP A 22 36.23 -14.41 5.25
C ASP A 22 35.35 -14.02 6.46
N LEU A 23 34.48 -13.02 6.25
CA LEU A 23 33.16 -12.95 6.89
C LEU A 23 32.12 -12.42 5.89
N ILE A 24 31.08 -13.24 5.67
CA ILE A 24 30.01 -13.05 4.69
C ILE A 24 29.12 -11.86 5.11
N GLY A 25 29.33 -10.71 4.47
CA GLY A 25 28.45 -9.55 4.49
C GLY A 25 27.72 -9.40 3.15
N ALA A 26 26.41 -9.24 3.21
CA ALA A 26 25.56 -8.97 2.06
C ALA A 26 25.47 -7.44 1.86
N ASP A 27 26.14 -6.93 0.84
CA ASP A 27 25.95 -5.58 0.30
C ASP A 27 25.64 -5.67 -1.20
N THR A 28 24.51 -5.09 -1.61
CA THR A 28 24.29 -4.56 -2.96
C THR A 28 23.42 -3.30 -2.87
N GLN A 29 24.05 -2.11 -2.86
CA GLN A 29 23.91 -1.05 -3.87
C GLN A 29 24.42 0.30 -3.33
N GLY A 30 25.28 0.92 -4.14
CA GLY A 30 26.13 2.04 -3.79
C GLY A 30 25.47 3.42 -3.85
N SER A 31 26.17 4.34 -3.18
CA SER A 31 25.88 5.77 -3.04
C SER A 31 26.46 6.58 -4.21
N GLU A 32 25.61 7.01 -5.12
CA GLU A 32 25.89 8.14 -6.02
C GLU A 32 24.61 8.92 -6.27
N PHE A 33 24.26 9.85 -5.36
CA PHE A 33 23.46 11.02 -5.68
C PHE A 33 23.80 12.13 -4.67
N ASP A 34 24.74 12.98 -5.06
CA ASP A 34 24.93 14.32 -4.49
C ASP A 34 23.72 15.18 -4.85
N PHE A 35 22.99 15.64 -3.84
CA PHE A 35 21.84 16.54 -3.99
C PHE A 35 22.32 17.99 -3.93
N THR A 36 22.77 18.53 -5.05
CA THR A 36 22.92 19.98 -5.27
C THR A 36 22.65 20.31 -6.75
N ASP A 37 21.43 20.70 -7.09
CA ASP A 37 21.17 21.87 -7.96
C ASP A 37 19.67 22.07 -8.23
N PHE A 38 19.15 23.17 -7.69
CA PHE A 38 17.89 23.77 -8.11
C PHE A 38 18.17 24.60 -9.37
N THR A 39 17.71 24.14 -10.52
CA THR A 39 17.55 24.99 -11.70
C THR A 39 16.07 25.08 -12.06
N LEU A 40 15.52 26.28 -11.84
CA LEU A 40 14.20 26.72 -12.30
C LEU A 40 14.15 26.68 -13.84
N PRO A 41 13.07 26.20 -14.48
CA PRO A 41 12.88 26.39 -15.91
C PRO A 41 12.59 27.87 -16.19
N SER A 42 13.54 28.51 -16.85
CA SER A 42 13.40 29.83 -17.47
C SER A 42 12.34 29.81 -18.56
N GLN A 43 11.42 30.76 -18.48
CA GLN A 43 10.44 31.13 -19.49
C GLN A 43 11.10 31.39 -20.85
N SER A 44 10.63 30.73 -21.91
CA SER A 44 10.85 31.18 -23.29
C SER A 44 9.57 31.81 -23.82
N GLN A 45 9.67 33.11 -24.08
CA GLN A 45 8.69 34.02 -24.64
C GLN A 45 8.30 33.64 -26.08
N THR A 46 7.00 33.68 -26.38
CA THR A 46 6.51 34.14 -27.69
C THR A 46 5.48 35.24 -27.45
N GLN A 47 5.69 36.33 -28.18
CA GLN A 47 5.19 37.69 -27.95
C GLN A 47 3.66 37.79 -28.04
N ALA A 48 3.05 38.33 -26.99
CA ALA A 48 1.75 38.99 -27.05
C ALA A 48 1.99 40.48 -26.80
N SER A 49 1.89 41.29 -27.86
CA SER A 49 1.88 42.75 -27.77
C SER A 49 0.52 43.21 -27.26
N GLN A 50 0.55 43.84 -26.09
CA GLN A 50 -0.55 44.55 -25.44
C GLN A 50 -1.11 45.66 -26.34
N LEU A 51 -2.40 45.96 -26.19
CA LEU A 51 -2.90 47.28 -25.74
C LEU A 51 -4.43 47.25 -25.67
N ASP A 52 -4.95 47.59 -24.50
CA ASP A 52 -6.37 47.88 -24.26
C ASP A 52 -6.54 49.39 -24.00
N VAL A 53 -7.77 49.85 -24.25
CA VAL A 53 -8.39 51.14 -23.93
C VAL A 53 -8.22 52.30 -24.92
N GLY A 54 -9.36 52.74 -25.49
CA GLY A 54 -9.63 54.17 -25.66
C GLY A 54 -10.28 54.58 -26.97
N GLN A 55 -11.60 54.81 -26.92
CA GLN A 55 -12.44 55.48 -27.92
C GLN A 55 -11.76 56.67 -28.63
N THR A 56 -11.94 56.82 -29.95
CA THR A 56 -12.06 58.14 -30.58
C THR A 56 -12.75 58.10 -31.94
N HIS A 57 -13.52 59.14 -32.16
CA HIS A 57 -14.35 59.45 -33.32
C HIS A 57 -13.57 59.60 -34.63
N SER A 58 -14.20 59.16 -35.72
CA SER A 58 -13.95 59.64 -37.09
C SER A 58 -14.15 61.16 -37.22
N PRO A 59 -13.42 61.81 -38.14
CA PRO A 59 -14.08 62.74 -39.05
C PRO A 59 -13.79 62.47 -40.54
N GLN A 60 -14.90 62.60 -41.27
CA GLN A 60 -15.13 62.76 -42.71
C GLN A 60 -14.02 63.50 -43.49
N VAL A 61 -13.87 63.18 -44.80
CA VAL A 61 -14.28 64.07 -45.90
C VAL A 61 -14.51 63.25 -47.18
N GLN A 62 -15.62 63.57 -47.83
CA GLN A 62 -16.24 63.01 -49.03
C GLN A 62 -15.49 63.36 -50.32
N VAL A 63 -15.60 62.50 -51.34
CA VAL A 63 -15.77 62.97 -52.73
C VAL A 63 -16.80 62.10 -53.45
N ASN A 64 -17.73 62.82 -54.09
CA ASN A 64 -18.87 62.46 -54.93
C ASN A 64 -18.66 61.36 -55.99
N GLY A 65 -19.74 60.63 -56.30
CA GLY A 65 -19.83 59.86 -57.55
C GLY A 65 -20.99 58.86 -57.62
N ASP A 66 -22.19 59.38 -57.90
CA ASP A 66 -23.38 58.81 -58.55
C ASP A 66 -23.59 57.29 -58.76
N ILE A 67 -24.73 56.84 -58.23
CA ILE A 67 -25.74 55.87 -58.71
C ILE A 67 -25.28 54.65 -59.53
N GLY A 68 -25.53 53.48 -58.95
CA GLY A 68 -25.64 52.20 -59.66
C GLY A 68 -25.95 51.03 -58.75
N LYS A 69 -27.16 51.01 -58.16
CA LYS A 69 -27.72 49.80 -57.54
C LYS A 69 -27.80 48.70 -58.60
N ASN A 70 -27.17 47.56 -58.33
CA ASN A 70 -27.63 46.18 -58.59
C ASN A 70 -26.39 45.29 -58.79
N GLY A 71 -26.04 44.49 -57.78
CA GLY A 71 -25.03 43.45 -57.99
C GLY A 71 -24.34 42.85 -56.77
N LEU A 72 -24.65 43.25 -55.53
CA LEU A 72 -23.93 42.75 -54.35
C LEU A 72 -24.81 42.02 -53.31
N ASP A 73 -26.14 42.04 -53.47
CA ASP A 73 -27.03 41.21 -52.64
C ASP A 73 -27.27 39.82 -53.24
N ALA A 74 -26.96 39.60 -54.52
CA ALA A 74 -27.08 38.30 -55.17
C ALA A 74 -25.97 37.33 -54.73
N ASP A 75 -24.73 37.80 -54.55
CA ASP A 75 -23.61 36.94 -54.16
C ASP A 75 -23.62 36.61 -52.67
N VAL A 76 -24.13 37.49 -51.80
CA VAL A 76 -24.28 37.18 -50.36
C VAL A 76 -25.46 36.24 -50.15
N ALA A 77 -26.58 36.41 -50.88
CA ALA A 77 -27.69 35.47 -50.83
C ALA A 77 -27.34 34.11 -51.45
N ALA A 78 -26.63 34.09 -52.58
CA ALA A 78 -26.18 32.85 -53.22
C ALA A 78 -25.17 32.09 -52.36
N THR A 79 -24.24 32.78 -51.68
CA THR A 79 -23.29 32.16 -50.75
C THR A 79 -23.99 31.64 -49.48
N THR A 80 -25.02 32.34 -49.00
CA THR A 80 -25.82 31.88 -47.85
C THR A 80 -26.76 30.72 -48.23
N GLN A 81 -27.18 30.63 -49.50
CA GLN A 81 -27.90 29.46 -50.03
C GLN A 81 -26.98 28.27 -50.30
N THR A 82 -25.76 28.47 -50.82
CA THR A 82 -24.78 27.37 -50.98
C THR A 82 -24.26 26.86 -49.63
N LEU A 83 -24.18 27.70 -48.60
CA LEU A 83 -23.90 27.25 -47.22
C LEU A 83 -25.10 26.55 -46.54
N ARG A 84 -26.33 26.77 -47.02
CA ARG A 84 -27.53 26.06 -46.55
C ARG A 84 -27.87 24.80 -47.36
N GLU A 85 -27.31 24.64 -48.56
CA GLU A 85 -27.46 23.45 -49.42
C GLU A 85 -26.31 22.45 -49.28
N LEU A 86 -25.31 22.73 -48.43
CA LEU A 86 -24.48 21.69 -47.84
C LEU A 86 -25.28 21.03 -46.71
N GLN A 87 -26.31 20.27 -47.08
CA GLN A 87 -26.75 19.14 -46.27
C GLN A 87 -25.58 18.17 -46.24
N PHE A 88 -24.76 18.24 -45.18
CA PHE A 88 -24.04 17.04 -44.78
C PHE A 88 -25.13 16.01 -44.48
N GLU A 89 -25.08 14.87 -45.16
CA GLU A 89 -25.82 13.68 -44.76
C GLU A 89 -25.28 13.25 -43.40
N GLU A 90 -25.71 13.93 -42.32
CA GLU A 90 -25.47 13.55 -40.92
C GLU A 90 -26.41 12.40 -40.49
N ASP A 91 -26.85 11.55 -41.42
CA ASP A 91 -27.84 10.50 -41.17
C ASP A 91 -27.37 9.07 -41.53
N GLU A 92 -26.10 8.81 -41.86
CA GLU A 92 -25.61 7.43 -42.10
C GLU A 92 -24.29 7.02 -41.42
N GLU A 93 -23.49 7.92 -40.82
CA GLU A 93 -22.20 7.53 -40.19
C GLU A 93 -22.24 7.29 -38.67
N GLU A 94 -23.16 7.90 -37.92
CA GLU A 94 -23.28 7.65 -36.46
C GLU A 94 -24.02 6.33 -36.12
N ALA A 95 -24.67 5.70 -37.10
CA ALA A 95 -25.34 4.42 -36.93
C ALA A 95 -24.41 3.19 -37.04
N TYR A 96 -23.11 3.35 -37.30
CA TYR A 96 -22.20 2.21 -37.54
C TYR A 96 -21.48 1.67 -36.29
N TYR A 97 -21.58 2.34 -35.12
CA TYR A 97 -20.83 1.96 -33.91
C TYR A 97 -21.62 1.16 -32.86
N THR A 98 -22.84 0.74 -33.14
CA THR A 98 -23.62 -0.23 -32.33
C THR A 98 -23.87 -1.52 -33.10
N LYS A 99 -22.85 -2.04 -33.80
CA LYS A 99 -22.75 -3.50 -33.92
C LYS A 99 -22.30 -4.02 -32.57
N ASP A 100 -23.17 -4.76 -31.89
CA ASP A 100 -22.78 -5.55 -30.72
C ASP A 100 -21.48 -6.28 -31.04
N LEU A 101 -20.41 -5.91 -30.32
CA LEU A 101 -19.13 -6.58 -30.49
C LEU A 101 -19.33 -8.07 -30.23
N PRO A 102 -18.62 -8.95 -30.96
CA PRO A 102 -18.68 -10.38 -30.68
C PRO A 102 -18.41 -10.66 -29.20
N GLU A 103 -19.05 -11.70 -28.65
CA GLU A 103 -18.93 -12.04 -27.22
C GLU A 103 -17.46 -12.22 -26.78
N PHE A 104 -16.62 -12.68 -27.70
CA PHE A 104 -15.18 -12.91 -27.53
C PHE A 104 -14.29 -11.68 -27.73
N ALA A 105 -14.88 -10.49 -27.89
CA ALA A 105 -14.13 -9.25 -27.98
C ALA A 105 -13.38 -8.95 -26.66
N CYS A 106 -12.16 -8.44 -26.79
CA CYS A 106 -11.33 -8.04 -25.67
C CYS A 106 -12.06 -6.98 -24.82
N LYS A 107 -12.29 -7.28 -23.54
CA LYS A 107 -13.04 -6.40 -22.64
C LYS A 107 -12.36 -5.06 -22.35
N TYR A 108 -11.06 -4.94 -22.59
CA TYR A 108 -10.36 -3.66 -22.49
C TYR A 108 -10.50 -2.82 -23.77
N CYS A 109 -10.03 -3.33 -24.90
CA CYS A 109 -9.84 -2.54 -26.13
C CYS A 109 -10.81 -2.85 -27.28
N GLY A 110 -11.58 -3.94 -27.18
CA GLY A 110 -12.55 -4.35 -28.20
C GLY A 110 -12.00 -5.19 -29.37
N ILE A 111 -10.69 -5.50 -29.40
CA ILE A 111 -10.10 -6.39 -30.41
C ILE A 111 -10.78 -7.76 -30.36
N HIS A 112 -11.18 -8.27 -31.52
CA HIS A 112 -12.00 -9.47 -31.66
C HIS A 112 -11.55 -10.33 -32.85
N ASP A 113 -10.26 -10.34 -33.18
CA ASP A 113 -9.70 -11.39 -34.04
C ASP A 113 -9.62 -12.70 -33.22
N PRO A 114 -10.29 -13.79 -33.63
CA PRO A 114 -10.22 -15.11 -32.99
C PRO A 114 -8.80 -15.60 -32.69
N SER A 115 -7.84 -15.28 -33.54
CA SER A 115 -6.45 -15.74 -33.40
C SER A 115 -5.65 -14.93 -32.37
N CYS A 116 -6.18 -13.79 -31.94
CA CYS A 116 -5.53 -12.85 -31.04
C CYS A 116 -6.13 -12.80 -29.63
N VAL A 117 -7.23 -13.51 -29.37
CA VAL A 117 -7.98 -13.45 -28.10
C VAL A 117 -7.92 -14.75 -27.31
N VAL A 118 -8.01 -14.61 -25.99
CA VAL A 118 -7.95 -15.69 -25.01
C VAL A 118 -9.02 -15.46 -23.94
N MET A 119 -9.71 -16.52 -23.54
CA MET A 119 -10.70 -16.48 -22.46
C MET A 119 -10.02 -16.74 -21.11
N CYS A 120 -10.28 -15.92 -20.11
CA CYS A 120 -9.96 -16.25 -18.73
C CYS A 120 -11.03 -17.19 -18.14
N ASN A 121 -10.62 -18.35 -17.64
CA ASN A 121 -11.58 -19.38 -17.19
C ASN A 121 -12.28 -19.03 -15.87
N VAL A 122 -11.71 -18.12 -15.08
CA VAL A 122 -12.26 -17.73 -13.77
C VAL A 122 -13.40 -16.72 -13.94
N CYS A 123 -13.17 -15.62 -14.67
CA CYS A 123 -14.17 -14.57 -14.87
C CYS A 123 -14.97 -14.69 -16.18
N LYS A 124 -14.63 -15.66 -17.04
CA LYS A 124 -15.26 -15.90 -18.36
C LYS A 124 -15.20 -14.71 -19.33
N LYS A 125 -14.28 -13.77 -19.10
CA LYS A 125 -14.03 -12.61 -19.98
C LYS A 125 -12.91 -12.90 -20.97
N TRP A 126 -13.01 -12.29 -22.14
CA TRP A 126 -12.02 -12.40 -23.22
C TRP A 126 -11.07 -11.21 -23.23
N PHE A 127 -9.79 -11.47 -23.52
CA PHE A 127 -8.74 -10.47 -23.61
C PHE A 127 -7.82 -10.77 -24.78
N CYS A 128 -7.30 -9.73 -25.45
CA CYS A 128 -6.37 -9.92 -26.56
C CYS A 128 -4.92 -10.04 -26.08
N ASN A 129 -4.06 -10.56 -26.95
CA ASN A 129 -2.61 -10.62 -26.74
C ASN A 129 -1.87 -9.34 -27.18
N GLY A 130 -2.59 -8.28 -27.57
CA GLY A 130 -2.02 -6.97 -27.88
C GLY A 130 -1.65 -6.16 -26.64
N ARG A 131 -0.66 -5.27 -26.76
CA ARG A 131 -0.18 -4.41 -25.65
C ARG A 131 -0.88 -3.05 -25.61
N GLY A 132 -1.33 -2.53 -26.75
CA GLY A 132 -1.91 -1.19 -26.83
C GLY A 132 -1.00 -0.15 -26.17
N ASN A 133 -1.57 0.67 -25.29
CA ASN A 133 -0.86 1.71 -24.52
C ASN A 133 -0.31 1.22 -23.17
N THR A 134 -0.13 -0.09 -22.99
CA THR A 134 0.30 -0.69 -21.73
C THR A 134 1.63 -1.43 -21.87
N SER A 135 2.27 -1.74 -20.74
CA SER A 135 3.60 -2.40 -20.73
C SER A 135 3.58 -3.91 -20.96
N GLY A 136 2.42 -4.53 -21.17
CA GLY A 136 2.23 -5.97 -21.36
C GLY A 136 0.91 -6.26 -22.06
N SER A 137 0.65 -7.50 -22.50
CA SER A 137 -0.61 -7.75 -23.20
C SER A 137 -1.82 -7.66 -22.29
N HIS A 138 -2.98 -7.33 -22.85
CA HIS A 138 -4.22 -7.18 -22.09
C HIS A 138 -4.57 -8.42 -21.26
N ILE A 139 -4.40 -9.63 -21.83
CA ILE A 139 -4.62 -10.87 -21.07
C ILE A 139 -3.64 -11.02 -19.90
N ILE A 140 -2.35 -10.70 -20.07
CA ILE A 140 -1.37 -10.82 -18.98
C ILE A 140 -1.62 -9.78 -17.89
N ASN A 141 -1.95 -8.54 -18.27
CA ASN A 141 -2.36 -7.51 -17.32
C ASN A 141 -3.59 -7.94 -16.50
N HIS A 142 -4.61 -8.50 -17.16
CA HIS A 142 -5.80 -9.03 -16.47
C HIS A 142 -5.43 -10.14 -15.48
N LEU A 143 -4.73 -11.19 -15.94
CA LEU A 143 -4.39 -12.36 -15.12
C LEU A 143 -3.60 -11.96 -13.86
N VAL A 144 -2.64 -11.04 -13.99
CA VAL A 144 -1.85 -10.54 -12.86
C VAL A 144 -2.73 -9.77 -11.87
N ARG A 145 -3.57 -8.84 -12.35
CA ARG A 145 -4.39 -7.97 -11.48
C ARG A 145 -5.53 -8.70 -10.80
N ALA A 146 -6.20 -9.59 -11.53
CA ALA A 146 -7.29 -10.40 -11.02
C ALA A 146 -6.80 -11.65 -10.27
N LYS A 147 -5.49 -11.92 -10.24
CA LYS A 147 -4.86 -13.13 -9.66
C LYS A 147 -5.40 -14.43 -10.28
N HIS A 148 -5.82 -14.38 -11.53
CA HIS A 148 -6.29 -15.54 -12.29
C HIS A 148 -5.11 -16.22 -12.99
N LYS A 149 -5.25 -17.53 -13.24
CA LYS A 149 -4.13 -18.35 -13.74
C LYS A 149 -4.49 -19.26 -14.91
N GLU A 150 -5.79 -19.41 -15.21
CA GLU A 150 -6.30 -20.40 -16.15
C GLU A 150 -6.95 -19.74 -17.36
N VAL A 151 -6.67 -20.27 -18.54
CA VAL A 151 -7.16 -19.73 -19.80
C VAL A 151 -7.54 -20.81 -20.81
N THR A 152 -8.39 -20.42 -21.77
CA THR A 152 -8.81 -21.24 -22.91
C THR A 152 -8.65 -20.45 -24.21
N LEU A 153 -8.13 -21.09 -25.24
CA LEU A 153 -7.97 -20.52 -26.58
C LEU A 153 -9.30 -20.49 -27.33
N HIS A 154 -9.42 -19.59 -28.31
CA HIS A 154 -10.61 -19.51 -29.15
C HIS A 154 -10.74 -20.70 -30.11
N LYS A 155 -11.97 -21.13 -30.39
CA LYS A 155 -12.30 -22.26 -31.30
C LYS A 155 -11.75 -22.10 -32.72
N ASP A 156 -11.71 -20.87 -33.23
CA ASP A 156 -11.17 -20.52 -34.55
C ASP A 156 -9.70 -20.04 -34.48
N GLY A 157 -9.05 -20.22 -33.33
CA GLY A 157 -7.64 -19.91 -33.13
C GLY A 157 -6.69 -20.98 -33.69
N PRO A 158 -5.37 -20.75 -33.67
CA PRO A 158 -4.38 -21.65 -34.30
C PRO A 158 -4.42 -23.11 -33.81
N LEU A 159 -4.86 -23.33 -32.56
CA LEU A 159 -4.94 -24.65 -31.92
C LEU A 159 -6.38 -25.05 -31.56
N GLY A 160 -7.38 -24.31 -32.05
CA GLY A 160 -8.77 -24.51 -31.68
C GLY A 160 -9.07 -24.27 -30.19
N GLU A 161 -10.26 -24.71 -29.74
CA GLU A 161 -10.72 -24.53 -28.36
C GLU A 161 -9.96 -25.48 -27.43
N THR A 162 -8.86 -24.97 -26.88
CA THR A 162 -7.96 -25.75 -26.02
C THR A 162 -7.74 -25.04 -24.70
N VAL A 163 -7.97 -25.75 -23.59
CA VAL A 163 -7.57 -25.32 -22.24
C VAL A 163 -6.07 -25.53 -22.10
N LEU A 164 -5.33 -24.48 -21.72
CA LEU A 164 -3.89 -24.62 -21.53
C LEU A 164 -3.59 -25.32 -20.20
N GLU A 165 -3.08 -26.54 -20.28
CA GLU A 165 -2.74 -27.35 -19.12
C GLU A 165 -1.48 -28.19 -19.34
N CYS A 166 -0.81 -28.53 -18.24
CA CYS A 166 0.37 -29.39 -18.27
C CYS A 166 -0.05 -30.81 -18.67
N TYR A 167 0.58 -31.35 -19.72
CA TYR A 167 0.31 -32.71 -20.20
C TYR A 167 0.53 -33.79 -19.12
N SER A 168 1.49 -33.57 -18.22
CA SER A 168 1.85 -34.56 -17.20
C SER A 168 1.00 -34.51 -15.92
N CYS A 169 0.65 -33.31 -15.43
CA CYS A 169 0.00 -33.16 -14.12
C CYS A 169 -1.34 -32.42 -14.17
N GLY A 170 -1.77 -31.95 -15.34
CA GLY A 170 -3.03 -31.22 -15.51
C GLY A 170 -3.06 -29.82 -14.89
N VAL A 171 -1.93 -29.29 -14.40
CA VAL A 171 -1.88 -27.93 -13.84
C VAL A 171 -2.19 -26.90 -14.95
N ARG A 172 -3.10 -25.98 -14.65
CA ARG A 172 -3.62 -24.97 -15.59
C ARG A 172 -3.03 -23.57 -15.44
N ASN A 173 -2.03 -23.43 -14.56
CA ASN A 173 -1.42 -22.13 -14.28
C ASN A 173 -0.47 -21.72 -15.40
N VAL A 174 -0.91 -20.81 -16.26
CA VAL A 174 -0.14 -20.34 -17.43
C VAL A 174 1.23 -19.73 -17.10
N PHE A 175 1.42 -19.21 -15.88
CA PHE A 175 2.69 -18.62 -15.45
C PHE A 175 3.78 -19.66 -15.16
N VAL A 176 3.41 -20.92 -14.95
CA VAL A 176 4.36 -22.03 -14.73
C VAL A 176 4.45 -22.97 -15.92
N LEU A 177 3.55 -22.81 -16.90
CA LEU A 177 3.56 -23.59 -18.13
C LEU A 177 4.62 -23.07 -19.10
N GLY A 178 5.25 -24.01 -19.77
CA GLY A 178 6.12 -23.77 -20.90
C GLY A 178 5.98 -24.92 -21.88
N PHE A 179 6.78 -24.85 -22.93
CA PHE A 179 6.79 -25.86 -23.97
C PHE A 179 8.20 -26.39 -24.23
N ILE A 180 8.27 -27.63 -24.69
CA ILE A 180 9.49 -28.25 -25.21
C ILE A 180 9.22 -28.60 -26.69
N PRO A 181 10.04 -28.13 -27.65
CA PRO A 181 9.90 -28.49 -29.05
C PRO A 181 10.25 -29.97 -29.26
N ALA A 182 9.37 -30.75 -29.91
CA ALA A 182 9.74 -32.10 -30.31
C ALA A 182 10.66 -32.07 -31.54
N LYS A 183 11.49 -33.11 -31.72
CA LYS A 183 12.39 -33.26 -32.89
C LYS A 183 11.66 -33.43 -34.24
N ALA A 184 10.34 -33.64 -34.21
CA ALA A 184 9.49 -33.62 -35.40
C ALA A 184 8.71 -32.29 -35.39
N ASP A 185 8.90 -31.47 -36.43
CA ASP A 185 8.64 -30.02 -36.53
C ASP A 185 7.18 -29.54 -36.33
N SER A 186 6.28 -30.34 -35.76
CA SER A 186 4.86 -29.99 -35.60
C SER A 186 4.23 -30.36 -34.26
N VAL A 187 4.94 -31.02 -33.34
CA VAL A 187 4.39 -31.41 -32.03
C VAL A 187 5.07 -30.63 -30.91
N VAL A 188 4.25 -29.93 -30.13
CA VAL A 188 4.67 -29.16 -28.95
C VAL A 188 3.99 -29.73 -27.72
N VAL A 189 4.77 -30.03 -26.68
CA VAL A 189 4.22 -30.54 -25.40
C VAL A 189 4.29 -29.44 -24.34
N LEU A 190 3.16 -29.21 -23.66
CA LEU A 190 3.06 -28.25 -22.57
C LEU A 190 3.41 -28.92 -21.24
N LEU A 191 4.40 -28.38 -20.53
CA LEU A 191 4.87 -28.90 -19.24
C LEU A 191 5.12 -27.78 -18.24
N CYS A 192 4.87 -28.05 -16.96
CA CYS A 192 5.33 -27.19 -15.87
C CYS A 192 6.86 -27.17 -15.81
N ARG A 193 7.45 -25.99 -15.53
CA ARG A 193 8.90 -25.87 -15.32
C ARG A 193 9.43 -26.81 -14.24
N GLN A 194 8.69 -26.92 -13.14
CA GLN A 194 8.93 -27.81 -12.02
C GLN A 194 7.58 -28.34 -11.51
N PRO A 195 7.46 -29.63 -11.14
CA PRO A 195 8.48 -30.67 -11.26
C PRO A 195 8.51 -31.34 -12.65
N CYS A 196 7.51 -31.12 -13.51
CA CYS A 196 7.27 -31.95 -14.71
C CYS A 196 8.40 -31.92 -15.75
N ALA A 197 8.92 -30.75 -16.10
CA ALA A 197 10.04 -30.64 -17.05
C ALA A 197 11.39 -31.10 -16.46
N ALA A 198 11.48 -31.24 -15.13
CA ALA A 198 12.72 -31.62 -14.43
C ALA A 198 12.71 -33.04 -13.87
N GLN A 199 11.57 -33.73 -13.93
CA GLN A 199 11.46 -35.10 -13.45
C GLN A 199 12.03 -36.09 -14.47
N ASN A 200 13.03 -36.86 -14.02
CA ASN A 200 13.67 -37.97 -14.74
C ASN A 200 12.75 -39.18 -15.02
N SER A 201 11.45 -39.11 -14.74
CA SER A 201 10.49 -40.21 -14.90
C SER A 201 9.93 -40.34 -16.32
N LEU A 202 10.12 -39.35 -17.20
CA LEU A 202 9.71 -39.39 -18.62
C LEU A 202 10.81 -39.99 -19.54
N LYS A 203 11.56 -41.00 -19.06
CA LYS A 203 12.66 -41.63 -19.80
C LYS A 203 12.25 -42.26 -21.14
N ASP A 204 10.97 -42.56 -21.34
CA ASP A 204 10.47 -43.16 -22.58
C ASP A 204 10.31 -42.14 -23.73
N MET A 205 10.38 -40.83 -23.47
CA MET A 205 10.14 -39.79 -24.48
C MET A 205 11.25 -38.75 -24.70
N ASN A 206 12.41 -38.89 -24.05
CA ASN A 206 13.64 -38.13 -24.37
C ASN A 206 13.45 -36.59 -24.45
N TRP A 207 12.69 -35.99 -23.52
CA TRP A 207 12.52 -34.54 -23.45
C TRP A 207 13.74 -33.87 -22.81
N ASP A 208 14.33 -32.90 -23.49
CA ASP A 208 15.49 -32.14 -23.01
C ASP A 208 15.03 -30.92 -22.20
N GLN A 209 15.36 -30.91 -20.90
CA GLN A 209 14.99 -29.83 -19.98
C GLN A 209 15.58 -28.48 -20.40
N GLU A 210 16.75 -28.46 -21.05
CA GLU A 210 17.40 -27.22 -21.50
C GLU A 210 16.61 -26.52 -22.61
N GLN A 211 15.72 -27.23 -23.28
CA GLN A 211 14.88 -26.70 -24.37
C GLN A 211 13.54 -26.15 -23.90
N TRP A 212 13.24 -26.23 -22.59
CA TRP A 212 12.01 -25.68 -22.03
C TRP A 212 11.97 -24.15 -22.18
N LYS A 213 10.88 -23.64 -22.77
CA LYS A 213 10.64 -22.21 -22.94
C LYS A 213 9.29 -21.83 -22.34
N PRO A 214 9.16 -20.69 -21.64
CA PRO A 214 7.90 -20.28 -21.04
C PRO A 214 6.86 -19.93 -22.11
N LEU A 215 5.58 -20.14 -21.82
CA LEU A 215 4.48 -19.72 -22.72
C LEU A 215 4.28 -18.21 -22.76
N ILE A 216 4.78 -17.51 -21.75
CA ILE A 216 4.72 -16.06 -21.61
C ILE A 216 6.14 -15.52 -21.71
N ALA A 217 6.38 -14.67 -22.70
CA ALA A 217 7.63 -13.96 -22.92
C ALA A 217 7.34 -12.48 -23.14
N ASP A 218 8.18 -11.60 -22.61
CA ASP A 218 8.00 -10.14 -22.70
C ASP A 218 6.58 -9.66 -22.31
N ARG A 219 6.03 -10.25 -21.24
CA ARG A 219 4.70 -9.93 -20.69
C ARG A 219 3.55 -10.14 -21.68
N CYS A 220 3.69 -11.05 -22.65
CA CYS A 220 2.61 -11.51 -23.54
C CYS A 220 2.72 -13.00 -23.84
N PHE A 221 1.67 -13.63 -24.34
CA PHE A 221 1.77 -15.01 -24.85
C PHE A 221 2.61 -15.07 -26.13
N LEU A 222 3.26 -16.21 -26.37
CA LEU A 222 3.99 -16.46 -27.62
C LEU A 222 3.07 -16.33 -28.84
N SER A 223 3.57 -15.70 -29.90
CA SER A 223 2.79 -15.35 -31.10
C SER A 223 2.26 -16.55 -31.89
N TRP A 224 2.93 -17.70 -31.82
CA TRP A 224 2.46 -18.94 -32.45
C TRP A 224 1.29 -19.58 -31.68
N LEU A 225 1.18 -19.30 -30.37
CA LEU A 225 0.11 -19.80 -29.51
C LEU A 225 -1.10 -18.85 -29.57
N VAL A 226 -0.85 -17.56 -29.45
CA VAL A 226 -1.85 -16.49 -29.57
C VAL A 226 -1.23 -15.37 -30.39
N LYS A 227 -1.77 -15.11 -31.58
CA LYS A 227 -1.22 -14.09 -32.48
C LYS A 227 -1.28 -12.70 -31.84
N LEU A 228 -0.38 -11.85 -32.26
CA LEU A 228 -0.41 -10.43 -31.91
C LEU A 228 -1.33 -9.71 -32.91
N PRO A 229 -2.26 -8.86 -32.44
CA PRO A 229 -3.04 -8.02 -33.34
C PRO A 229 -2.11 -7.08 -34.13
N SER A 230 -2.48 -6.80 -35.38
CA SER A 230 -1.71 -5.89 -36.23
C SER A 230 -1.68 -4.47 -35.65
N GLU A 231 -0.67 -3.67 -36.01
CA GLU A 231 -0.56 -2.28 -35.54
C GLU A 231 -1.79 -1.45 -35.93
N GLN A 232 -2.35 -1.68 -37.12
CA GLN A 232 -3.55 -1.00 -37.60
C GLN A 232 -4.78 -1.34 -36.74
N GLU A 233 -4.94 -2.61 -36.33
CA GLU A 233 -6.02 -3.03 -35.44
C GLU A 233 -5.86 -2.44 -34.03
N GLN A 234 -4.62 -2.37 -33.52
CA GLN A 234 -4.35 -1.76 -32.21
C GLN A 234 -4.59 -0.24 -32.21
N LEU A 235 -4.29 0.46 -33.29
CA LEU A 235 -4.57 1.89 -33.45
C LEU A 235 -6.08 2.19 -33.58
N ARG A 236 -6.83 1.29 -34.23
CA ARG A 236 -8.29 1.40 -34.37
C ARG A 236 -9.06 0.96 -33.13
N ALA A 237 -8.47 0.10 -32.30
CA ALA A 237 -9.07 -0.36 -31.05
C ALA A 237 -9.17 0.79 -30.03
N ARG A 238 -9.98 0.59 -28.99
CA ARG A 238 -10.12 1.56 -27.90
C ARG A 238 -8.77 1.77 -27.21
N GLN A 239 -8.34 3.03 -27.16
CA GLN A 239 -7.09 3.45 -26.54
C GLN A 239 -7.26 3.55 -25.02
N ILE A 240 -7.03 2.44 -24.33
CA ILE A 240 -7.17 2.35 -22.88
C ILE A 240 -5.81 2.45 -22.18
N SER A 241 -5.72 3.33 -21.18
CA SER A 241 -4.50 3.52 -20.39
C SER A 241 -4.35 2.45 -19.31
N ALA A 242 -3.13 2.28 -18.79
CA ALA A 242 -2.89 1.38 -17.67
C ALA A 242 -3.69 1.78 -16.41
N GLN A 243 -3.87 3.09 -16.14
CA GLN A 243 -4.69 3.58 -15.02
C GLN A 243 -6.17 3.21 -15.19
N GLN A 244 -6.72 3.36 -16.41
CA GLN A 244 -8.11 3.01 -16.70
C GLN A 244 -8.35 1.51 -16.55
N ILE A 245 -7.39 0.66 -16.96
CA ILE A 245 -7.45 -0.78 -16.70
C ILE A 245 -7.49 -1.06 -15.19
N ASN A 246 -6.70 -0.36 -14.38
CA ASN A 246 -6.69 -0.58 -12.93
C ASN A 246 -8.06 -0.29 -12.31
N LYS A 247 -8.64 0.86 -12.66
CA LYS A 247 -9.96 1.25 -12.17
C LYS A 247 -11.04 0.26 -12.62
N LEU A 248 -10.99 -0.21 -13.87
CA LEU A 248 -11.95 -1.18 -14.39
C LEU A 248 -11.84 -2.54 -13.69
N GLU A 249 -10.63 -3.03 -13.45
CA GLU A 249 -10.39 -4.26 -12.68
C GLU A 249 -10.84 -4.14 -11.22
N GLU A 250 -10.75 -2.95 -10.64
CA GLU A 250 -11.29 -2.68 -9.30
C GLU A 250 -12.81 -2.68 -9.30
N LEU A 251 -13.45 -2.00 -10.26
CA LEU A 251 -14.90 -2.03 -10.42
C LEU A 251 -15.42 -3.45 -10.63
N TRP A 252 -14.70 -4.29 -11.38
CA TRP A 252 -15.07 -5.70 -11.58
C TRP A 252 -15.07 -6.56 -10.31
N LYS A 253 -14.45 -6.11 -9.22
CA LYS A 253 -14.52 -6.82 -7.93
C LYS A 253 -15.91 -6.70 -7.29
N ASP A 254 -16.58 -5.58 -7.51
CA ASP A 254 -17.86 -5.25 -6.87
C ASP A 254 -19.02 -5.33 -7.87
N ASN A 255 -18.78 -5.03 -9.15
CA ASN A 255 -19.73 -5.12 -10.24
C ASN A 255 -19.09 -5.80 -11.47
N VAL A 256 -19.40 -7.08 -11.66
CA VAL A 256 -18.82 -7.92 -12.73
C VAL A 256 -19.16 -7.39 -14.14
N ASP A 257 -20.29 -6.71 -14.29
CA ASP A 257 -20.79 -6.18 -15.57
C ASP A 257 -20.35 -4.73 -15.82
N ALA A 258 -19.52 -4.15 -14.95
CA ALA A 258 -19.02 -2.80 -15.15
C ALA A 258 -18.31 -2.66 -16.50
N THR A 259 -18.62 -1.57 -17.18
CA THR A 259 -18.07 -1.22 -18.49
C THR A 259 -17.21 0.02 -18.39
N PHE A 260 -16.54 0.38 -19.49
CA PHE A 260 -15.76 1.61 -19.53
C PHE A 260 -16.60 2.88 -19.28
N GLN A 261 -17.89 2.87 -19.66
CA GLN A 261 -18.80 3.99 -19.40
C GLN A 261 -19.04 4.22 -17.90
N ASP A 262 -18.83 3.19 -17.06
CA ASP A 262 -18.93 3.32 -15.61
C ASP A 262 -17.72 4.03 -14.99
N LEU A 263 -16.58 4.11 -15.71
CA LEU A 263 -15.41 4.88 -15.30
C LEU A 263 -15.61 6.39 -15.47
N GLU A 264 -16.48 6.80 -16.39
CA GLU A 264 -16.76 8.20 -16.72
C GLU A 264 -17.82 8.82 -15.78
N LYS A 265 -18.37 8.03 -14.85
CA LYS A 265 -19.32 8.52 -13.84
C LYS A 265 -18.62 9.45 -12.84
N PRO A 266 -19.18 10.64 -12.54
CA PRO A 266 -18.58 11.57 -11.58
C PRO A 266 -18.43 10.91 -10.20
N GLY A 267 -17.22 10.96 -9.64
CA GLY A 267 -16.86 10.37 -8.34
C GLY A 267 -15.96 9.12 -8.40
N VAL A 268 -15.70 8.54 -9.58
CA VAL A 268 -14.79 7.39 -9.78
C VAL A 268 -13.32 7.83 -9.96
N ASP A 269 -13.08 9.15 -10.02
CA ASP A 269 -11.86 9.73 -10.58
C ASP A 269 -10.94 10.48 -9.61
N GLU A 270 -11.20 10.44 -8.29
CA GLU A 270 -10.30 11.12 -7.34
C GLU A 270 -9.19 10.16 -6.88
N GLU A 271 -8.09 10.10 -7.66
CA GLU A 271 -6.82 9.64 -7.09
C GLU A 271 -6.50 10.50 -5.86
N PRO A 272 -6.08 9.90 -4.73
CA PRO A 272 -5.82 10.65 -3.51
C PRO A 272 -4.73 11.69 -3.76
N GLN A 273 -4.92 12.89 -3.20
CA GLN A 273 -3.94 13.96 -3.29
C GLN A 273 -2.60 13.55 -2.65
N GLN A 274 -1.49 13.98 -3.26
CA GLN A 274 -0.15 13.71 -2.73
C GLN A 274 0.11 14.49 -1.44
N VAL A 275 0.92 13.90 -0.56
CA VAL A 275 1.40 14.53 0.68
C VAL A 275 2.28 15.74 0.34
N LEU A 276 2.11 16.83 1.09
CA LEU A 276 2.80 18.09 0.88
C LEU A 276 3.87 18.32 1.95
N LEU A 277 4.87 19.14 1.64
CA LEU A 277 5.87 19.59 2.62
C LEU A 277 5.33 20.72 3.52
N ARG A 278 4.35 21.47 3.01
CA ARG A 278 3.69 22.59 3.68
C ARG A 278 2.20 22.51 3.44
N TYR A 279 1.42 22.85 4.45
CA TYR A 279 -0.03 22.85 4.43
C TYR A 279 -0.51 24.24 4.82
N GLU A 280 -1.67 24.66 4.32
CA GLU A 280 -2.28 25.95 4.65
C GLU A 280 -2.88 25.94 6.06
N ASP A 281 -3.56 24.85 6.40
CA ASP A 281 -4.22 24.64 7.68
C ASP A 281 -4.41 23.14 8.00
N GLY A 282 -4.97 22.87 9.19
CA GLY A 282 -5.31 21.52 9.63
C GLY A 282 -6.41 20.85 8.80
N TYR A 283 -7.28 21.61 8.12
CA TYR A 283 -8.31 21.06 7.24
C TYR A 283 -7.69 20.49 5.97
N GLN A 284 -6.79 21.22 5.32
CA GLN A 284 -6.04 20.72 4.17
C GLN A 284 -5.22 19.48 4.54
N TYR A 285 -4.56 19.51 5.71
CA TYR A 285 -3.83 18.34 6.22
C TYR A 285 -4.75 17.12 6.39
N GLN A 286 -5.93 17.29 6.98
CA GLN A 286 -6.90 16.22 7.18
C GLN A 286 -7.55 15.76 5.87
N ASN A 287 -7.78 16.64 4.91
CA ASN A 287 -8.33 16.31 3.59
C ASN A 287 -7.35 15.49 2.75
N ILE A 288 -6.04 15.68 2.93
CA ILE A 288 -5.01 14.88 2.24
C ILE A 288 -4.77 13.55 2.98
N PHE A 289 -4.53 13.57 4.29
CA PHE A 289 -4.24 12.33 5.04
C PHE A 289 -5.46 11.45 5.31
N GLY A 290 -6.66 12.02 5.42
CA GLY A 290 -7.90 11.28 5.71
C GLY A 290 -8.20 10.18 4.68
N PRO A 291 -8.23 10.51 3.38
CA PRO A 291 -8.37 9.51 2.32
C PRO A 291 -7.27 8.47 2.32
N LEU A 292 -6.01 8.85 2.58
CA LEU A 292 -4.88 7.91 2.64
C LEU A 292 -5.04 6.89 3.77
N VAL A 293 -5.43 7.34 4.97
CA VAL A 293 -5.73 6.45 6.11
C VAL A 293 -6.90 5.52 5.79
N LYS A 294 -7.92 6.03 5.09
CA LYS A 294 -9.07 5.23 4.67
C LYS A 294 -8.69 4.15 3.65
N LEU A 295 -7.88 4.50 2.65
CA LEU A 295 -7.38 3.54 1.65
C LEU A 295 -6.58 2.41 2.30
N GLU A 296 -5.71 2.74 3.25
CA GLU A 296 -4.97 1.73 4.02
C GLU A 296 -5.92 0.86 4.88
N ALA A 297 -6.92 1.46 5.52
CA ALA A 297 -7.91 0.74 6.32
C ALA A 297 -8.74 -0.25 5.49
N ASP A 298 -9.21 0.19 4.32
CA ASP A 298 -10.01 -0.63 3.40
C ASP A 298 -9.14 -1.75 2.79
N TYR A 299 -7.88 -1.45 2.47
CA TYR A 299 -6.90 -2.43 2.01
C TYR A 299 -6.61 -3.49 3.09
N ASP A 300 -6.28 -3.09 4.32
CA ASP A 300 -6.03 -4.00 5.45
C ASP A 300 -7.25 -4.85 5.77
N LYS A 301 -8.45 -4.26 5.74
CA LYS A 301 -9.71 -4.99 5.93
C LYS A 301 -9.87 -6.10 4.90
N LYS A 302 -9.76 -5.76 3.61
CA LYS A 302 -9.89 -6.71 2.51
C LYS A 302 -8.80 -7.78 2.58
N LEU A 303 -7.58 -7.39 2.92
CA LEU A 303 -6.47 -8.30 3.08
C LEU A 303 -6.74 -9.30 4.20
N LYS A 304 -7.22 -8.88 5.38
CA LYS A 304 -7.54 -9.78 6.49
C LYS A 304 -8.76 -10.66 6.22
N GLU A 305 -9.86 -10.09 5.72
CA GLU A 305 -11.11 -10.83 5.51
C GLU A 305 -11.01 -11.88 4.39
N SER A 306 -10.06 -11.73 3.45
CA SER A 306 -9.83 -12.71 2.38
C SER A 306 -9.00 -13.93 2.81
N GLN A 307 -8.51 -13.99 4.06
CA GLN A 307 -7.58 -15.05 4.51
C GLN A 307 -8.27 -16.16 5.29
N THR A 308 -9.59 -16.30 5.17
CA THR A 308 -10.30 -17.42 5.79
C THR A 308 -9.64 -18.74 5.39
N GLN A 309 -9.28 -19.55 6.39
CA GLN A 309 -8.67 -20.85 6.17
C GLN A 309 -9.65 -21.96 6.56
N ASP A 310 -9.91 -22.87 5.63
CA ASP A 310 -10.76 -24.03 5.84
C ASP A 310 -9.97 -25.25 6.30
N ASN A 311 -10.67 -26.24 6.85
CA ASN A 311 -10.12 -27.53 7.26
C ASN A 311 -8.94 -27.43 8.25
N ILE A 312 -9.04 -26.50 9.20
CA ILE A 312 -8.07 -26.33 10.28
C ILE A 312 -8.18 -27.49 11.26
N GLU A 313 -7.04 -28.08 11.58
CA GLU A 313 -6.89 -29.03 12.67
C GLU A 313 -6.58 -28.30 13.98
N VAL A 314 -7.33 -28.65 15.03
CA VAL A 314 -7.30 -27.97 16.32
C VAL A 314 -6.93 -28.93 17.42
N ARG A 315 -5.92 -28.54 18.21
CA ARG A 315 -5.55 -29.15 19.48
C ARG A 315 -6.03 -28.28 20.63
N TRP A 316 -6.89 -28.83 21.48
CA TRP A 316 -7.44 -28.12 22.64
C TRP A 316 -6.56 -28.25 23.88
N ASP A 317 -6.57 -27.21 24.71
CA ASP A 317 -5.91 -27.18 26.01
C ASP A 317 -6.66 -26.26 26.98
N VAL A 318 -6.30 -26.29 28.26
CA VAL A 318 -6.87 -25.41 29.28
C VAL A 318 -5.74 -24.65 29.98
N GLY A 319 -5.76 -23.32 29.85
CA GLY A 319 -4.78 -22.46 30.49
C GLY A 319 -4.88 -22.48 32.01
N LEU A 320 -3.82 -22.04 32.71
CA LEU A 320 -3.80 -21.93 34.18
C LEU A 320 -4.88 -20.99 34.73
N ASN A 321 -5.36 -20.05 33.90
CA ASN A 321 -6.48 -19.16 34.19
C ASN A 321 -7.87 -19.82 33.96
N LYS A 322 -7.91 -21.14 33.71
CA LYS A 322 -9.10 -21.95 33.40
C LYS A 322 -9.83 -21.55 32.11
N LYS A 323 -9.17 -20.84 31.20
CA LYS A 323 -9.72 -20.57 29.88
C LYS A 323 -9.34 -21.64 28.88
N THR A 324 -10.24 -21.89 27.94
CA THR A 324 -10.00 -22.83 26.84
C THR A 324 -9.06 -22.21 25.81
N ILE A 325 -8.03 -22.96 25.44
CA ILE A 325 -7.03 -22.58 24.46
C ILE A 325 -7.12 -23.56 23.29
N SER A 326 -7.02 -23.05 22.06
CA SER A 326 -6.90 -23.88 20.86
C SER A 326 -5.60 -23.56 20.14
N TYR A 327 -4.86 -24.61 19.80
CA TYR A 327 -3.66 -24.56 19.00
C TYR A 327 -3.91 -25.14 17.61
N PHE A 328 -3.35 -24.52 16.59
CA PHE A 328 -3.47 -24.95 15.20
C PHE A 328 -2.29 -24.42 14.40
N THR A 329 -2.05 -24.99 13.22
CA THR A 329 -1.02 -24.52 12.29
C THR A 329 -1.70 -23.78 11.14
N LEU A 330 -1.20 -22.59 10.81
CA LEU A 330 -1.66 -21.85 9.65
C LEU A 330 -0.92 -22.34 8.40
N ALA A 331 -1.62 -22.43 7.27
CA ALA A 331 -0.95 -22.64 5.99
C ALA A 331 0.03 -21.50 5.74
N LYS A 332 1.28 -21.82 5.31
CA LYS A 332 2.29 -20.82 4.93
C LYS A 332 1.78 -20.06 3.71
N THR A 333 1.16 -18.91 3.93
CA THR A 333 0.83 -17.95 2.88
C THR A 333 2.06 -17.09 2.61
N ASP A 334 2.52 -17.03 1.35
CA ASP A 334 3.62 -16.18 0.86
C ASP A 334 3.33 -14.66 0.94
N GLY A 335 2.43 -14.21 1.83
CA GLY A 335 1.92 -12.85 1.90
C GLY A 335 2.35 -12.07 3.15
N ASP A 336 2.22 -10.75 3.07
CA ASP A 336 2.52 -9.74 4.11
C ASP A 336 1.72 -9.86 5.43
N MET A 337 1.00 -10.97 5.66
CA MET A 337 0.22 -11.14 6.88
C MET A 337 1.13 -11.43 8.07
N LYS A 338 1.18 -10.46 9.00
CA LYS A 338 1.87 -10.61 10.27
C LYS A 338 0.86 -10.75 11.41
N LEU A 339 0.68 -11.99 11.88
CA LEU A 339 -0.11 -12.25 13.08
C LEU A 339 0.60 -11.70 14.32
N MET A 340 -0.12 -10.97 15.17
CA MET A 340 0.44 -10.38 16.39
C MET A 340 -0.31 -10.88 17.63
N HIS A 341 0.39 -10.95 18.78
CA HIS A 341 -0.28 -11.26 20.03
C HIS A 341 -1.37 -10.23 20.36
N GLY A 342 -2.56 -10.73 20.72
CA GLY A 342 -3.77 -9.95 20.99
C GLY A 342 -4.65 -9.71 19.76
N ASP A 343 -4.25 -10.18 18.57
CA ASP A 343 -5.13 -10.21 17.40
C ASP A 343 -6.34 -11.12 17.67
N GLU A 344 -7.47 -10.79 17.06
CA GLU A 344 -8.71 -11.56 17.23
C GLU A 344 -8.95 -12.48 16.04
N LEU A 345 -9.17 -13.76 16.36
CA LEU A 345 -9.51 -14.78 15.38
C LEU A 345 -10.86 -15.40 15.76
N ARG A 346 -11.64 -15.77 14.75
CA ARG A 346 -12.87 -16.52 14.90
C ARG A 346 -12.62 -17.94 14.46
N LEU A 347 -12.86 -18.90 15.34
CA LEU A 347 -12.83 -20.31 15.04
C LEU A 347 -14.27 -20.81 14.91
N ARG A 348 -14.62 -21.36 13.75
CA ARG A 348 -15.94 -21.94 13.46
C ARG A 348 -15.81 -23.44 13.28
N TYR A 349 -16.73 -24.21 13.83
CA TYR A 349 -16.82 -25.64 13.60
C TYR A 349 -17.97 -25.92 12.63
N LEU A 350 -17.66 -26.60 11.51
CA LEU A 350 -18.62 -26.93 10.46
C LEU A 350 -18.76 -28.44 10.22
N GLY A 351 -18.15 -29.28 11.07
CA GLY A 351 -18.29 -30.73 10.97
C GLY A 351 -19.62 -31.26 11.52
N GLU A 352 -19.86 -32.57 11.33
CA GLU A 352 -21.12 -33.22 11.72
C GLU A 352 -21.15 -33.71 13.17
N MET A 353 -19.98 -33.87 13.82
CA MET A 353 -19.88 -34.47 15.16
C MET A 353 -20.40 -33.57 16.30
N HIS A 354 -20.61 -32.29 16.05
CA HIS A 354 -21.10 -31.34 17.05
C HIS A 354 -22.01 -30.31 16.35
N LYS A 355 -22.88 -29.64 17.11
CA LYS A 355 -23.68 -28.54 16.55
C LYS A 355 -22.76 -27.45 15.98
N PRO A 356 -23.17 -26.75 14.90
CA PRO A 356 -22.41 -25.62 14.40
C PRO A 356 -22.04 -24.66 15.53
N TRP A 357 -20.76 -24.35 15.66
CA TRP A 357 -20.23 -23.55 16.74
C TRP A 357 -19.30 -22.47 16.20
N SER A 358 -19.24 -21.33 16.90
CA SER A 358 -18.33 -20.24 16.59
C SER A 358 -17.82 -19.62 17.89
N GLY A 359 -16.50 -19.54 18.05
CA GLY A 359 -15.84 -18.88 19.16
C GLY A 359 -14.87 -17.82 18.68
N VAL A 360 -14.81 -16.71 19.40
CA VAL A 360 -13.79 -15.68 19.18
C VAL A 360 -12.73 -15.79 20.25
N GLY A 361 -11.47 -15.82 19.84
CA GLY A 361 -10.32 -15.85 20.72
C GLY A 361 -9.29 -14.76 20.39
N HIS A 362 -8.35 -14.58 21.31
CA HIS A 362 -7.19 -13.71 21.15
C HIS A 362 -5.93 -14.53 20.96
N VAL A 363 -5.05 -14.11 20.05
CA VAL A 363 -3.76 -14.76 19.82
C VAL A 363 -2.86 -14.59 21.05
N ILE A 364 -2.49 -15.71 21.66
CA ILE A 364 -1.58 -15.78 22.81
C ILE A 364 -0.24 -16.41 22.44
N LYS A 365 -0.16 -17.19 21.36
CA LYS A 365 1.07 -17.76 20.82
C LYS A 365 1.11 -17.53 19.30
N ILE A 366 2.24 -17.05 18.81
CA ILE A 366 2.55 -16.96 17.38
C ILE A 366 3.66 -17.98 17.06
N PRO A 367 3.82 -18.38 15.79
CA PRO A 367 4.89 -19.29 15.39
C PRO A 367 6.25 -18.70 15.75
N ASP A 368 7.10 -19.51 16.36
CA ASP A 368 8.43 -19.13 16.81
C ASP A 368 9.43 -20.28 16.61
N ASN A 369 10.65 -20.12 17.11
CA ASN A 369 11.69 -21.15 17.00
C ASN A 369 11.36 -22.44 17.76
N PHE A 370 10.34 -22.45 18.62
CA PHE A 370 9.93 -23.59 19.44
C PHE A 370 8.69 -24.30 18.88
N GLY A 371 8.02 -23.75 17.85
CA GLY A 371 6.97 -24.45 17.12
C GLY A 371 6.23 -23.58 16.11
N GLU A 372 5.64 -24.23 15.11
CA GLU A 372 4.85 -23.56 14.06
C GLU A 372 3.38 -23.31 14.46
N GLU A 373 2.97 -23.76 15.66
CA GLU A 373 1.59 -23.61 16.14
C GLU A 373 1.25 -22.17 16.54
N VAL A 374 0.10 -21.70 16.07
CA VAL A 374 -0.61 -20.54 16.60
C VAL A 374 -1.51 -20.99 17.73
N GLY A 375 -1.53 -20.23 18.84
CA GLY A 375 -2.43 -20.48 19.95
C GLY A 375 -3.38 -19.30 20.17
N ILE A 376 -4.68 -19.58 20.27
CA ILE A 376 -5.68 -18.59 20.68
C ILE A 376 -6.34 -18.98 22.00
N GLU A 377 -6.52 -17.99 22.87
CA GLU A 377 -7.32 -18.10 24.08
C GLU A 377 -8.75 -17.64 23.78
N LEU A 378 -9.76 -18.49 24.01
CA LEU A 378 -11.14 -18.13 23.76
C LEU A 378 -11.64 -17.07 24.77
N LYS A 379 -12.44 -16.12 24.28
CA LYS A 379 -13.11 -15.12 25.13
C LYS A 379 -14.14 -15.77 26.07
N ASN A 380 -14.81 -16.81 25.58
CA ASN A 380 -15.84 -17.55 26.29
C ASN A 380 -15.61 -19.05 26.10
N ASN A 381 -15.67 -19.81 27.19
CA ASN A 381 -15.49 -21.27 27.18
C ASN A 381 -16.77 -22.02 26.82
N CYS A 382 -17.93 -21.35 26.82
CA CYS A 382 -19.22 -22.03 26.68
C CYS A 382 -19.39 -22.74 25.33
N GLY A 383 -19.58 -24.06 25.38
CA GLY A 383 -19.95 -24.88 24.23
C GLY A 383 -18.83 -25.08 23.20
N ALA A 384 -17.57 -24.85 23.57
CA ALA A 384 -16.43 -25.15 22.70
C ALA A 384 -16.36 -26.67 22.44
N PRO A 385 -16.33 -27.13 21.18
CA PRO A 385 -16.34 -28.56 20.84
C PRO A 385 -14.95 -29.18 21.04
N THR A 386 -14.55 -29.35 22.30
CA THR A 386 -13.21 -29.82 22.71
C THR A 386 -12.90 -31.25 22.27
N GLU A 387 -13.94 -32.04 22.01
CA GLU A 387 -13.90 -33.39 21.49
C GLU A 387 -13.69 -33.46 19.97
N CYS A 388 -13.84 -32.33 19.25
CA CYS A 388 -13.61 -32.24 17.81
C CYS A 388 -12.24 -31.64 17.52
N THR A 389 -11.48 -32.25 16.60
CA THR A 389 -10.12 -31.83 16.25
C THR A 389 -9.95 -31.42 14.78
N SER A 390 -10.95 -31.63 13.92
CA SER A 390 -10.90 -31.30 12.49
C SER A 390 -12.19 -30.62 12.02
N ASN A 391 -12.23 -30.17 10.77
CA ASN A 391 -13.36 -29.43 10.17
C ASN A 391 -13.64 -28.07 10.84
N PHE A 392 -12.58 -27.42 11.32
CA PHE A 392 -12.68 -26.03 11.72
C PHE A 392 -12.35 -25.09 10.56
N VAL A 393 -12.96 -23.91 10.61
CA VAL A 393 -12.67 -22.80 9.73
C VAL A 393 -12.22 -21.64 10.58
N LEU A 394 -11.14 -20.98 10.16
CA LEU A 394 -10.56 -19.85 10.86
C LEU A 394 -10.78 -18.57 10.06
N ASP A 395 -11.51 -17.62 10.63
CA ASP A 395 -11.66 -16.28 10.08
C ASP A 395 -10.79 -15.28 10.85
N PHE A 396 -10.14 -14.37 10.13
CA PHE A 396 -9.40 -13.26 10.71
C PHE A 396 -10.36 -12.10 10.97
N ILE A 397 -10.46 -11.65 12.22
CA ILE A 397 -11.35 -10.53 12.57
C ILE A 397 -10.59 -9.22 12.39
N TRP A 398 -10.96 -8.47 11.36
CA TRP A 398 -10.46 -7.12 11.18
C TRP A 398 -11.02 -6.15 12.23
N LYS A 399 -10.21 -5.18 12.64
CA LYS A 399 -10.60 -4.11 13.58
C LYS A 399 -10.16 -2.76 13.05
N SER A 400 -11.11 -1.85 12.94
CA SER A 400 -10.88 -0.46 12.51
C SER A 400 -10.16 0.41 13.55
N THR A 401 -10.03 -0.05 14.80
CA THR A 401 -9.69 0.82 15.95
C THR A 401 -8.43 1.66 15.79
N SER A 402 -7.37 1.14 15.16
CA SER A 402 -6.15 1.91 14.88
C SER A 402 -6.41 3.04 13.90
N PHE A 403 -7.13 2.76 12.82
CA PHE A 403 -7.49 3.71 11.77
C PHE A 403 -8.48 4.75 12.29
N ASP A 404 -9.50 4.34 13.06
CA ASP A 404 -10.45 5.24 13.70
C ASP A 404 -9.74 6.25 14.63
N ARG A 405 -8.70 5.80 15.34
CA ARG A 405 -7.87 6.67 16.18
C ARG A 405 -6.95 7.56 15.36
N GLN A 406 -6.44 7.10 14.22
CA GLN A 406 -5.69 7.96 13.30
C GLN A 406 -6.59 9.05 12.71
N LEU A 407 -7.88 8.80 12.52
CA LEU A 407 -8.86 9.84 12.18
C LEU A 407 -9.03 10.91 13.28
N ALA A 408 -8.30 10.83 14.41
CA ALA A 408 -8.04 11.97 15.29
C ALA A 408 -7.37 13.16 14.56
N LEU A 409 -6.90 13.00 13.32
CA LEU A 409 -6.65 14.09 12.38
C LEU A 409 -7.78 15.13 12.36
N LYS A 410 -9.04 14.69 12.53
CA LYS A 410 -10.17 15.61 12.67
C LYS A 410 -10.02 16.53 13.87
N LYS A 411 -9.56 16.05 15.03
CA LYS A 411 -9.31 16.88 16.21
C LYS A 411 -8.22 17.92 15.93
N PHE A 412 -7.15 17.53 15.23
CA PHE A 412 -6.10 18.48 14.83
C PHE A 412 -6.63 19.61 13.93
N ALA A 413 -7.63 19.35 13.08
CA ALA A 413 -8.25 20.35 12.23
C ALA A 413 -9.27 21.25 12.95
N VAL A 414 -10.07 20.69 13.86
CA VAL A 414 -11.25 21.39 14.42
C VAL A 414 -11.06 21.92 15.84
N ASP A 415 -10.12 21.37 16.60
CA ASP A 415 -9.89 21.71 18.01
C ASP A 415 -8.55 22.46 18.14
N ASP A 416 -8.65 23.77 18.33
CA ASP A 416 -7.54 24.70 18.50
C ASP A 416 -6.79 24.54 19.84
N THR A 417 -7.34 23.76 20.76
CA THR A 417 -6.70 23.40 22.04
C THR A 417 -5.97 22.06 22.02
N SER A 418 -6.09 21.30 20.92
CA SER A 418 -5.50 19.96 20.79
C SER A 418 -3.97 19.96 20.81
N VAL A 419 -3.35 21.04 20.31
CA VAL A 419 -1.90 21.30 20.35
C VAL A 419 -1.65 22.79 20.56
N SER A 420 -0.44 23.18 21.00
CA SER A 420 -0.09 24.60 21.09
C SER A 420 0.07 25.21 19.69
N GLY A 421 -0.19 26.51 19.55
CA GLY A 421 -0.05 27.22 18.27
C GLY A 421 1.35 27.10 17.64
N TYR A 422 2.40 27.06 18.46
CA TYR A 422 3.76 26.81 17.98
C TYR A 422 3.89 25.44 17.29
N ILE A 423 3.37 24.39 17.94
CA ILE A 423 3.42 23.02 17.40
C ILE A 423 2.53 22.89 16.16
N TYR A 424 1.33 23.48 16.18
CA TYR A 424 0.43 23.53 15.04
C TYR A 424 1.13 24.06 13.79
N HIS A 425 1.70 25.27 13.86
CA HIS A 425 2.38 25.90 12.73
C HIS A 425 3.65 25.15 12.29
N ARG A 426 4.43 24.59 13.25
CA ARG A 426 5.61 23.80 12.91
C ARG A 426 5.26 22.48 12.22
N LEU A 427 4.17 21.80 12.61
CA LEU A 427 3.72 20.57 11.97
C LEU A 427 3.20 20.81 10.54
N LEU A 428 2.58 21.96 10.27
CA LEU A 428 2.12 22.36 8.94
C LEU A 428 3.24 22.90 8.03
N GLY A 429 4.48 23.02 8.54
CA GLY A 429 5.62 23.53 7.77
C GLY A 429 5.65 25.05 7.61
N HIS A 430 4.88 25.78 8.43
CA HIS A 430 4.92 27.25 8.45
C HIS A 430 6.22 27.75 9.07
N GLU A 431 6.61 28.96 8.71
CA GLU A 431 7.74 29.64 9.33
C GLU A 431 7.32 30.21 10.69
N VAL A 432 8.01 29.77 11.75
CA VAL A 432 7.74 30.18 13.13
C VAL A 432 9.06 30.53 13.79
N GLU A 433 9.15 31.69 14.44
CA GLU A 433 10.33 32.09 15.21
C GLU A 433 10.66 31.06 16.30
N GLU A 434 11.94 30.86 16.61
CA GLU A 434 12.33 29.90 17.64
C GLU A 434 11.88 30.36 19.04
N VAL A 435 11.14 29.49 19.73
CA VAL A 435 10.72 29.72 21.11
C VAL A 435 11.58 28.88 22.04
N LEU A 436 12.15 29.53 23.07
CA LEU A 436 12.87 28.87 24.15
C LEU A 436 12.10 28.99 25.46
N PHE A 437 11.88 27.85 26.11
CA PHE A 437 11.29 27.81 27.44
C PHE A 437 12.28 28.33 28.49
N ARG A 438 11.76 29.20 29.36
CA ARG A 438 12.45 29.58 30.60
C ARG A 438 12.25 28.47 31.62
N CYS A 439 13.15 27.49 31.64
CA CYS A 439 13.14 26.39 32.60
C CYS A 439 14.38 26.41 33.49
N HIS A 440 14.25 25.95 34.73
CA HIS A 440 15.41 25.67 35.57
C HIS A 440 16.11 24.40 35.08
N LEU A 441 17.32 24.55 34.53
CA LEU A 441 18.12 23.41 34.09
C LEU A 441 18.78 22.73 35.29
N PRO A 442 18.76 21.39 35.36
CA PRO A 442 19.40 20.66 36.43
C PRO A 442 20.93 20.81 36.33
N LYS A 443 21.62 20.79 37.48
CA LYS A 443 23.09 20.79 37.53
C LYS A 443 23.69 19.49 36.95
N HIS A 444 22.98 18.38 37.12
CA HIS A 444 23.33 17.07 36.58
C HIS A 444 22.18 16.55 35.73
N PHE A 445 22.47 16.27 34.45
CA PHE A 445 21.46 15.79 33.52
C PHE A 445 21.20 14.29 33.66
N SER A 446 22.18 13.48 34.10
CA SER A 446 22.01 12.04 34.33
C SER A 446 20.85 11.77 35.30
N ALA A 447 20.02 10.78 34.98
CA ALA A 447 18.97 10.29 35.86
C ALA A 447 19.51 9.17 36.79
N PRO A 448 18.96 9.01 38.00
CA PRO A 448 19.40 7.96 38.92
C PRO A 448 19.19 6.56 38.31
N ASN A 449 20.10 5.63 38.63
CA ASN A 449 20.08 4.23 38.19
C ASN A 449 20.11 4.02 36.66
N LEU A 450 20.43 5.06 35.88
CA LEU A 450 20.75 4.96 34.47
C LEU A 450 22.25 5.24 34.26
N PRO A 451 22.84 4.76 33.14
CA PRO A 451 24.22 5.08 32.80
C PRO A 451 24.45 6.59 32.68
N ASP A 452 25.66 7.03 32.99
CA ASP A 452 26.04 8.43 32.77
C ASP A 452 25.97 8.80 31.29
N LEU A 453 25.45 10.00 31.06
CA LEU A 453 25.28 10.51 29.70
C LEU A 453 26.60 11.02 29.15
N ASN A 454 26.90 10.68 27.91
CA ASN A 454 28.00 11.29 27.18
C ASN A 454 27.66 12.73 26.74
N ARG A 455 28.64 13.46 26.20
CA ARG A 455 28.48 14.87 25.82
C ARG A 455 27.34 15.13 24.83
N SER A 456 27.15 14.27 23.82
CA SER A 456 26.09 14.46 22.83
C SER A 456 24.70 14.16 23.41
N GLN A 457 24.59 13.17 24.29
CA GLN A 457 23.36 12.86 25.01
C GLN A 457 22.98 14.00 25.98
N VAL A 458 23.94 14.53 26.75
CA VAL A 458 23.71 15.71 27.60
C VAL A 458 23.22 16.90 26.79
N TYR A 459 23.85 17.15 25.63
CA TYR A 459 23.43 18.21 24.72
C TYR A 459 21.98 18.01 24.24
N ALA A 460 21.63 16.78 23.84
CA ALA A 460 20.27 16.44 23.41
C ALA A 460 19.24 16.64 24.53
N VAL A 461 19.53 16.17 25.76
CA VAL A 461 18.63 16.38 26.93
C VAL A 461 18.44 17.87 27.20
N LYS A 462 19.54 18.64 27.25
CA LYS A 462 19.48 20.08 27.49
C LYS A 462 18.62 20.79 26.45
N HIS A 463 18.83 20.47 25.17
CA HIS A 463 18.09 21.10 24.07
C HIS A 463 16.59 20.74 24.10
N ALA A 464 16.26 19.49 24.41
CA ALA A 464 14.88 19.02 24.50
C ALA A 464 14.09 19.67 25.64
N LEU A 465 14.74 19.94 26.79
CA LEU A 465 14.07 20.60 27.92
C LEU A 465 13.75 22.09 27.67
N GLN A 466 14.47 22.72 26.75
CA GLN A 466 14.34 24.16 26.49
C GLN A 466 13.46 24.48 25.28
N ARG A 467 13.01 23.49 24.50
CA ARG A 467 12.28 23.71 23.26
C ARG A 467 10.92 23.02 23.25
N PRO A 468 9.90 23.62 22.64
CA PRO A 468 8.59 23.00 22.46
C PRO A 468 8.62 21.73 21.58
N LEU A 469 9.50 21.71 20.58
CA LEU A 469 9.68 20.57 19.66
C LEU A 469 11.17 20.24 19.54
N SER A 470 11.51 18.96 19.54
CA SER A 470 12.88 18.49 19.36
C SER A 470 12.87 17.13 18.67
N LEU A 471 13.71 16.99 17.65
CA LEU A 471 13.97 15.73 16.97
C LEU A 471 15.35 15.23 17.38
N ILE A 472 15.40 14.00 17.90
CA ILE A 472 16.65 13.36 18.32
C ILE A 472 16.92 12.19 17.39
N GLN A 473 17.97 12.32 16.59
CA GLN A 473 18.46 11.25 15.73
C GLN A 473 19.63 10.53 16.40
N GLY A 474 19.70 9.21 16.24
CA GLY A 474 20.84 8.43 16.70
C GLY A 474 20.90 7.08 15.99
N PRO A 475 22.09 6.65 15.50
CA PRO A 475 22.30 5.29 14.99
C PRO A 475 21.94 4.19 16.02
N PRO A 476 21.85 2.91 15.59
CA PRO A 476 21.73 1.78 16.51
C PRO A 476 22.82 1.81 17.60
N GLY A 477 22.49 1.43 18.83
CA GLY A 477 23.45 1.38 19.95
C GLY A 477 23.83 2.73 20.60
N THR A 478 23.42 3.89 20.05
CA THR A 478 23.82 5.21 20.56
C THR A 478 23.10 5.69 21.84
N GLY A 479 22.34 4.80 22.48
CA GLY A 479 21.69 5.09 23.77
C GLY A 479 20.43 5.96 23.69
N LYS A 480 19.76 6.05 22.53
CA LYS A 480 18.50 6.80 22.36
C LYS A 480 17.50 6.57 23.50
N THR A 481 17.23 5.32 23.86
CA THR A 481 16.31 4.95 24.94
C THR A 481 16.74 5.49 26.30
N VAL A 482 18.04 5.51 26.60
CA VAL A 482 18.60 6.08 27.83
C VAL A 482 18.44 7.59 27.84
N THR A 483 18.73 8.25 26.72
CA THR A 483 18.52 9.69 26.54
C THR A 483 17.06 10.06 26.71
N SER A 484 16.13 9.34 26.06
CA SER A 484 14.68 9.56 26.17
C SER A 484 14.17 9.36 27.60
N ALA A 485 14.58 8.29 28.28
CA ALA A 485 14.20 8.05 29.68
C ALA A 485 14.70 9.19 30.60
N THR A 486 15.90 9.72 30.31
CA THR A 486 16.45 10.86 31.04
C THR A 486 15.68 12.15 30.78
N ILE A 487 15.27 12.43 29.53
CA ILE A 487 14.41 13.57 29.21
C ILE A 487 13.10 13.48 29.99
N VAL A 488 12.44 12.32 29.96
CA VAL A 488 11.19 12.09 30.70
C VAL A 488 11.39 12.32 32.20
N TYR A 489 12.49 11.79 32.77
CA TYR A 489 12.82 12.00 34.17
C TYR A 489 12.91 13.49 34.53
N GLN A 490 13.64 14.27 33.73
CA GLN A 490 13.80 15.70 33.97
C GLN A 490 12.49 16.47 33.78
N LEU A 491 11.68 16.13 32.77
CA LEU A 491 10.37 16.74 32.55
C LEU A 491 9.42 16.52 33.73
N VAL A 492 9.31 15.29 34.24
CA VAL A 492 8.45 14.98 35.41
C VAL A 492 8.88 15.76 36.65
N LYS A 493 10.19 15.98 36.83
CA LYS A 493 10.72 16.80 37.93
C LYS A 493 10.39 18.28 37.75
N GLN A 494 10.43 18.80 36.52
CA GLN A 494 10.11 20.20 36.22
C GLN A 494 8.61 20.50 36.32
N THR A 495 7.74 19.57 35.95
CA THR A 495 6.28 19.73 36.00
C THR A 495 5.67 19.54 37.39
N GLY A 496 6.51 19.42 38.45
CA GLY A 496 6.03 19.21 39.81
C GLY A 496 5.33 17.86 40.01
N GLY A 497 5.64 16.86 39.19
CA GLY A 497 5.00 15.54 39.24
C GLY A 497 3.77 15.39 38.36
N GLY A 498 3.47 16.34 37.48
CA GLY A 498 2.46 16.17 36.43
C GLY A 498 2.80 14.99 35.50
N PRO A 499 1.79 14.24 35.01
CA PRO A 499 2.03 13.07 34.17
C PRO A 499 2.64 13.47 32.82
N VAL A 500 3.65 12.73 32.37
CA VAL A 500 4.28 12.87 31.05
C VAL A 500 3.89 11.67 30.20
N LEU A 501 3.33 11.94 29.01
CA LEU A 501 2.96 10.90 28.06
C LEU A 501 4.18 10.43 27.27
N VAL A 502 4.37 9.11 27.17
CA VAL A 502 5.44 8.47 26.41
C VAL A 502 4.83 7.44 25.48
N CYS A 503 5.12 7.55 24.19
CA CYS A 503 4.56 6.70 23.14
C CYS A 503 5.66 6.13 22.25
N ALA A 504 5.43 4.94 21.69
CA ALA A 504 6.23 4.36 20.62
C ALA A 504 5.32 3.48 19.73
N PRO A 505 5.67 3.27 18.44
CA PRO A 505 4.80 2.56 17.50
C PRO A 505 4.71 1.03 17.78
N SER A 506 5.69 0.44 18.48
CA SER A 506 5.68 -0.99 18.81
C SER A 506 5.63 -1.22 20.32
N ASN A 507 4.92 -2.28 20.74
CA ASN A 507 4.80 -2.63 22.16
C ASN A 507 6.17 -2.90 22.79
N ILE A 508 7.07 -3.60 22.09
CA ILE A 508 8.43 -3.89 22.57
C ILE A 508 9.19 -2.59 22.85
N ALA A 509 9.08 -1.58 21.98
CA ALA A 509 9.73 -0.29 22.20
C ALA A 509 9.14 0.47 23.40
N VAL A 510 7.81 0.42 23.59
CA VAL A 510 7.16 0.99 24.78
C VAL A 510 7.62 0.28 26.05
N ASP A 511 7.73 -1.05 26.04
CA ASP A 511 8.11 -1.84 27.20
C ASP A 511 9.59 -1.56 27.59
N GLN A 512 10.49 -1.44 26.61
CA GLN A 512 11.88 -1.01 26.83
C GLN A 512 11.98 0.40 27.44
N LEU A 513 11.21 1.36 26.95
CA LEU A 513 11.16 2.71 27.51
C LEU A 513 10.59 2.69 28.95
N THR A 514 9.50 1.94 29.15
CA THR A 514 8.83 1.78 30.45
C THR A 514 9.80 1.25 31.49
N GLU A 515 10.57 0.20 31.15
CA GLU A 515 11.57 -0.39 32.04
C GLU A 515 12.66 0.62 32.42
N LYS A 516 13.22 1.35 31.44
CA LYS A 516 14.27 2.35 31.69
C LYS A 516 13.76 3.51 32.54
N ILE A 517 12.55 4.00 32.29
CA ILE A 517 11.94 5.08 33.08
C ILE A 517 11.67 4.58 34.51
N HIS A 518 11.15 3.36 34.68
CA HIS A 518 10.90 2.79 36.00
C HIS A 518 12.16 2.70 36.87
N ARG A 519 13.30 2.32 36.28
CA ARG A 519 14.60 2.26 36.99
C ARG A 519 14.99 3.60 37.62
N THR A 520 14.55 4.74 37.08
CA THR A 520 14.79 6.06 37.67
C THR A 520 14.05 6.33 38.98
N GLY A 521 13.18 5.41 39.42
CA GLY A 521 12.36 5.55 40.62
C GLY A 521 11.09 6.38 40.41
N LEU A 522 10.75 6.73 39.16
CA LEU A 522 9.47 7.35 38.84
C LEU A 522 8.31 6.36 38.97
N LYS A 523 7.13 6.89 39.30
CA LYS A 523 5.87 6.15 39.22
C LYS A 523 5.45 6.07 37.75
N VAL A 524 5.40 4.86 37.21
CA VAL A 524 5.10 4.62 35.79
C VAL A 524 3.84 3.78 35.68
N VAL A 525 2.97 4.14 34.74
CA VAL A 525 1.77 3.36 34.39
C VAL A 525 1.87 2.95 32.93
N ARG A 526 1.88 1.65 32.67
CA ARG A 526 1.85 1.08 31.33
C ARG A 526 0.39 0.83 30.92
N LEU A 527 -0.13 1.64 30.01
CA LEU A 527 -1.48 1.45 29.46
C LEU A 527 -1.42 0.51 28.26
N CYS A 528 -2.15 -0.61 28.31
CA CYS A 528 -2.22 -1.62 27.24
C CYS A 528 -3.66 -1.73 26.72
N ALA A 529 -3.83 -2.18 25.47
CA ALA A 529 -5.14 -2.55 24.96
C ALA A 529 -5.70 -3.75 25.74
N LYS A 530 -7.03 -3.82 25.89
CA LYS A 530 -7.70 -4.90 26.61
C LYS A 530 -7.39 -6.30 26.05
N SER A 531 -7.21 -6.42 24.72
CA SER A 531 -6.82 -7.67 24.08
C SER A 531 -5.41 -8.15 24.42
N ARG A 532 -4.62 -7.33 25.11
CA ARG A 532 -3.24 -7.64 25.54
C ARG A 532 -3.10 -7.83 27.05
N GLU A 533 -4.17 -7.77 27.83
CA GLU A 533 -4.11 -7.95 29.30
C GLU A 533 -3.65 -9.36 29.72
N ALA A 534 -3.79 -10.36 28.85
CA ALA A 534 -3.34 -11.73 29.10
C ALA A 534 -1.88 -11.99 28.67
N ILE A 535 -1.23 -11.02 28.01
CA ILE A 535 0.13 -11.18 27.49
C ILE A 535 1.12 -10.75 28.57
N ASP A 536 2.07 -11.64 28.88
CA ASP A 536 3.14 -11.30 29.80
C ASP A 536 4.29 -10.55 29.11
N SER A 537 4.97 -9.70 29.88
CA SER A 537 6.04 -8.82 29.46
C SER A 537 6.92 -8.49 30.68
N PRO A 538 8.18 -8.08 30.48
CA PRO A 538 9.07 -7.69 31.58
C PRO A 538 8.53 -6.54 32.45
N VAL A 539 7.52 -5.81 31.96
CA VAL A 539 6.90 -4.65 32.63
C VAL A 539 5.43 -4.87 32.98
N SER A 540 4.92 -6.11 32.95
CA SER A 540 3.51 -6.42 33.25
C SER A 540 3.06 -5.92 34.61
N PHE A 541 3.94 -5.93 35.62
CA PHE A 541 3.65 -5.42 36.96
C PHE A 541 3.37 -3.90 36.99
N LEU A 542 3.82 -3.16 35.96
CA LEU A 542 3.53 -1.75 35.77
C LEU A 542 2.26 -1.50 34.94
N ALA A 543 1.62 -2.55 34.43
CA ALA A 543 0.42 -2.40 33.62
C ALA A 543 -0.77 -1.92 34.46
N LEU A 544 -1.56 -0.98 33.94
CA LEU A 544 -2.68 -0.37 34.67
C LEU A 544 -3.63 -1.41 35.29
N HIS A 545 -4.02 -2.42 34.52
CA HIS A 545 -4.94 -3.47 34.97
C HIS A 545 -4.35 -4.31 36.14
N ASN A 546 -3.04 -4.51 36.18
CA ASN A 546 -2.38 -5.22 37.28
C ASN A 546 -2.21 -4.32 38.51
N GLN A 547 -1.88 -3.04 38.31
CA GLN A 547 -1.83 -2.07 39.40
C GLN A 547 -3.20 -1.93 40.08
N ILE A 548 -4.29 -1.83 39.30
CA ILE A 548 -5.65 -1.77 39.84
C ILE A 548 -5.99 -3.03 40.65
N ARG A 549 -5.59 -4.22 40.19
CA ARG A 549 -5.79 -5.48 40.95
C ARG A 549 -5.02 -5.51 42.28
N SER A 550 -3.90 -4.80 42.36
CA SER A 550 -3.05 -4.72 43.56
C SER A 550 -3.46 -3.62 44.54
N ILE A 551 -4.30 -2.66 44.13
CA ILE A 551 -4.84 -1.63 45.02
C ILE A 551 -5.90 -2.31 45.90
N ASP A 552 -5.64 -2.31 47.21
CA ASP A 552 -6.48 -2.96 48.21
C ASP A 552 -7.91 -2.39 48.17
N ARG A 553 -8.92 -3.26 48.39
CA ARG A 553 -10.37 -3.01 48.18
C ARG A 553 -10.99 -2.05 49.22
N SER A 554 -10.32 -0.97 49.59
CA SER A 554 -10.92 0.08 50.41
C SER A 554 -11.20 1.32 49.57
N VAL A 555 -12.50 1.54 49.31
CA VAL A 555 -13.16 2.75 48.78
C VAL A 555 -13.31 2.84 47.25
N GLU A 556 -14.52 2.49 46.78
CA GLU A 556 -15.19 2.99 45.55
C GLU A 556 -14.35 3.20 44.26
N CYS A 557 -13.79 2.13 43.69
CA CYS A 557 -13.19 2.19 42.33
C CYS A 557 -14.19 2.06 41.16
N PHE A 558 -15.51 2.09 41.40
CA PHE A 558 -16.50 1.90 40.32
C PHE A 558 -16.73 3.15 39.44
N LEU A 559 -16.29 4.34 39.84
CA LEU A 559 -16.69 5.60 39.19
C LEU A 559 -15.68 6.21 38.19
N LEU A 560 -14.41 5.80 38.18
CA LEU A 560 -13.37 6.44 37.35
C LEU A 560 -13.12 5.78 35.98
N ILE A 561 -13.70 4.60 35.72
CA ILE A 561 -13.50 3.87 34.45
C ILE A 561 -14.25 4.52 33.28
N LEU A 562 -15.28 5.33 33.53
CA LEU A 562 -16.11 5.90 32.46
C LEU A 562 -15.47 7.07 31.69
N TRP A 563 -14.41 7.70 32.19
CA TRP A 563 -13.89 8.94 31.59
C TRP A 563 -12.68 8.79 30.66
N LEU A 564 -12.11 7.58 30.51
CA LEU A 564 -10.90 7.36 29.71
C LEU A 564 -11.11 6.49 28.46
N VAL A 565 -12.35 6.08 28.14
CA VAL A 565 -12.66 5.18 27.01
C VAL A 565 -13.85 5.67 26.16
N ALA A 566 -14.11 6.98 26.10
CA ALA A 566 -15.01 7.57 25.11
C ALA A 566 -14.22 8.20 23.96
#